data_AF-A0A1B0DQK3-F1
#
_entry.id   AF-A0A1B0DQK3-F1
#
_cell.length_a   1.000
_cell.length_b   1.000
_cell.length_c   1.000
_cell.angle_alpha   90.00
_cell.angle_beta   90.00
_cell.angle_gamma   90.00
#
_symmetry.space_group_name_H-M   'P 1'
#
loop_
_entity.id
_entity.type
_entity.pdbx_description
1 polymer ?
#
loop_
_entity_poly.entity_id
_entity_poly.type
_entity_poly.pdbx_seq_one_letter_code
_entity_poly.pdbx_strand_id
1 'polypeptide(L)'
;MNERLTSSLSSLKRKIDGQRPKEAINCVQLISSIFDEALTNSEIDLAIDIIFNVNSGTIAVLFQSIQYNKMFKQINVEIFQLHLRIVREHPEKMSKYVTSVVQ
;
A
#
# COMPACT_ATOMS: atom_id res chain seq x y z
N MET A 1 -12.57 -7.13 -6.59
CA MET A 1 -11.42 -6.80 -5.72
C MET A 1 -10.48 -5.77 -6.34
N ASN A 2 -9.86 -6.04 -7.51
CA ASN A 2 -8.90 -5.14 -8.17
C ASN A 2 -9.38 -3.68 -8.30
N GLU A 3 -10.58 -3.47 -8.86
CA GLU A 3 -11.13 -2.11 -9.04
C GLU A 3 -11.31 -1.36 -7.70
N ARG A 4 -11.73 -2.08 -6.64
CA ARG A 4 -11.87 -1.53 -5.29
C ARG A 4 -10.51 -1.12 -4.72
N LEU A 5 -9.49 -1.94 -4.93
CA LEU A 5 -8.12 -1.68 -4.46
C LEU A 5 -7.54 -0.45 -5.19
N THR A 6 -7.64 -0.42 -6.51
CA THR A 6 -7.17 0.68 -7.37
C THR A 6 -7.91 1.99 -7.06
N SER A 7 -9.23 1.94 -6.85
CA SER A 7 -10.04 3.11 -6.46
C SER A 7 -9.68 3.62 -5.06
N SER A 8 -9.41 2.72 -4.12
CA SER A 8 -8.99 3.07 -2.75
C SER A 8 -7.60 3.71 -2.75
N LEU A 9 -6.66 3.20 -3.54
CA LEU A 9 -5.33 3.82 -3.73
C LEU A 9 -5.42 5.21 -4.36
N SER A 10 -6.23 5.35 -5.41
CA SER A 10 -6.48 6.65 -6.05
C SER A 10 -7.10 7.65 -5.07
N SER A 11 -8.00 7.18 -4.21
CA SER A 11 -8.61 8.00 -3.16
C SER A 11 -7.60 8.38 -2.08
N LEU A 12 -6.77 7.45 -1.61
CA LEU A 12 -5.68 7.71 -0.69
C LEU A 12 -4.76 8.82 -1.23
N LYS A 13 -4.30 8.69 -2.47
CA LYS A 13 -3.46 9.70 -3.13
C LYS A 13 -4.11 11.09 -3.11
N ARG A 14 -5.38 11.19 -3.51
CA ARG A 14 -6.15 12.46 -3.45
C ARG A 14 -6.25 13.04 -2.04
N LYS A 15 -6.36 12.21 -1.00
CA LYS A 15 -6.38 12.70 0.40
C LYS A 15 -5.01 13.18 0.86
N ILE A 16 -3.93 12.55 0.40
CA ILE A 16 -2.56 13.03 0.63
C ILE A 16 -2.34 14.36 -0.08
N ASP A 17 -2.69 14.46 -1.37
CA ASP A 17 -2.62 15.70 -2.16
C ASP A 17 -3.40 16.84 -1.47
N GLY A 18 -4.60 16.53 -0.99
CA GLY A 18 -5.47 17.49 -0.31
C GLY A 18 -5.13 17.77 1.16
N GLN A 19 -4.02 17.22 1.69
CA GLN A 19 -3.61 17.40 3.10
C GLN A 19 -4.67 16.98 4.13
N ARG A 20 -5.33 15.84 3.89
CA ARG A 20 -6.45 15.32 4.72
C ARG A 20 -6.06 14.03 5.46
N PRO A 21 -5.18 14.10 6.49
CA PRO A 21 -4.64 12.91 7.15
C PRO A 21 -5.71 12.01 7.78
N LYS A 22 -6.74 12.60 8.40
CA LYS A 22 -7.85 11.86 9.03
C LYS A 22 -8.69 11.06 8.03
N GLU A 23 -8.74 11.46 6.76
CA GLU A 23 -9.44 10.71 5.72
C GLU A 23 -8.50 9.70 5.05
N ALA A 24 -7.23 10.07 4.87
CA ALA A 24 -6.21 9.21 4.29
C ALA A 24 -6.02 7.91 5.09
N ILE A 25 -6.05 7.99 6.43
CA ILE A 25 -5.92 6.81 7.30
C ILE A 25 -7.02 5.77 7.03
N ASN A 26 -8.27 6.21 6.82
CA ASN A 26 -9.40 5.33 6.50
C ASN A 26 -9.19 4.62 5.15
N CYS A 27 -8.54 5.28 4.19
CA CYS A 27 -8.20 4.65 2.92
C CYS A 27 -7.15 3.54 3.08
N VAL A 28 -6.14 3.72 3.93
CA VAL A 28 -5.13 2.66 4.19
C VAL A 28 -5.78 1.47 4.87
N GLN A 29 -6.64 1.70 5.87
CA GLN A 29 -7.39 0.64 6.53
C GLN A 29 -8.28 -0.12 5.55
N LEU A 30 -8.98 0.59 4.66
CA LEU A 30 -9.79 -0.03 3.61
C LEU A 30 -8.95 -0.86 2.62
N ILE A 31 -7.77 -0.37 2.22
CA ILE A 31 -6.83 -1.12 1.38
C ILE A 31 -6.43 -2.43 2.08
N SER A 32 -6.10 -2.36 3.37
CA SER A 32 -5.77 -3.54 4.16
C SER A 32 -6.94 -4.53 4.22
N SER A 33 -8.17 -4.06 4.48
CA SER A 33 -9.35 -4.93 4.50
C SER A 33 -9.65 -5.57 3.14
N ILE A 34 -9.48 -4.83 2.03
CA ILE A 34 -9.66 -5.38 0.69
C ILE A 34 -8.61 -6.47 0.40
N PHE A 35 -7.37 -6.29 0.87
CA PHE A 35 -6.35 -7.32 0.77
C PHE A 35 -6.74 -8.59 1.54
N ASP A 36 -7.30 -8.44 2.73
CA ASP A 36 -7.74 -9.57 3.57
C ASP A 36 -8.92 -10.36 2.95
N GLU A 37 -9.62 -9.79 1.95
CA GLU A 37 -10.66 -10.49 1.18
C GLU A 37 -10.10 -11.41 0.08
N ALA A 38 -8.79 -11.39 -0.20
CA ALA A 38 -8.18 -12.24 -1.23
C ALA A 38 -8.10 -13.70 -0.76
N LEU A 39 -8.79 -14.61 -1.45
CA LEU A 39 -8.90 -16.02 -1.01
C LEU A 39 -8.06 -16.98 -1.85
N THR A 40 -7.71 -16.58 -3.08
CA THR A 40 -6.94 -17.41 -4.00
C THR A 40 -5.52 -16.87 -4.18
N ASN A 41 -4.58 -17.75 -4.55
CA ASN A 41 -3.20 -17.35 -4.84
C ASN A 41 -3.12 -16.27 -5.93
N SER A 42 -3.93 -16.38 -6.98
CA SER A 42 -3.97 -15.40 -8.07
C SER A 42 -4.50 -14.03 -7.61
N GLU A 43 -5.49 -14.02 -6.71
CA GLU A 43 -5.99 -12.77 -6.12
C GLU A 43 -4.94 -12.11 -5.23
N ILE A 44 -4.27 -12.90 -4.39
CA ILE A 44 -3.17 -12.41 -3.55
C ILE A 44 -2.06 -11.82 -4.43
N ASP A 45 -1.64 -12.53 -5.49
CA ASP A 45 -0.61 -12.04 -6.43
C ASP A 45 -1.01 -10.69 -7.03
N LEU A 46 -2.24 -10.60 -7.54
CA LEU A 46 -2.74 -9.37 -8.14
C LEU A 46 -2.83 -8.23 -7.12
N ALA A 47 -3.26 -8.51 -5.89
CA ALA A 47 -3.37 -7.51 -4.84
C ALA A 47 -1.99 -6.99 -4.41
N ILE A 48 -1.00 -7.88 -4.27
CA ILE A 48 0.40 -7.50 -4.01
C ILE A 48 0.90 -6.60 -5.14
N ASP A 49 0.66 -6.99 -6.40
CA ASP A 49 1.13 -6.24 -7.58
C ASP A 49 0.59 -4.82 -7.64
N ILE A 50 -0.66 -4.64 -7.21
CA ILE A 50 -1.29 -3.32 -7.13
C ILE A 50 -0.76 -2.52 -5.92
N ILE A 51 -0.63 -3.14 -4.75
CA ILE A 51 -0.19 -2.48 -3.52
C ILE A 51 1.27 -2.03 -3.62
N PHE A 52 2.15 -2.88 -4.14
CA PHE A 52 3.58 -2.63 -4.29
C PHE A 52 3.94 -1.95 -5.62
N ASN A 53 2.98 -1.54 -6.43
CA ASN A 53 3.26 -0.79 -7.65
C ASN A 53 3.98 0.53 -7.33
N VAL A 54 5.16 0.74 -7.92
CA VAL A 54 6.00 1.93 -7.66
C VAL A 54 5.41 3.24 -8.19
N ASN A 55 4.49 3.18 -9.16
CA ASN A 55 3.91 4.35 -9.82
C ASN A 55 2.52 4.71 -9.29
N SER A 56 1.72 3.71 -8.90
CA SER A 56 0.31 3.89 -8.52
C SER A 56 -0.08 3.26 -7.18
N GLY A 57 0.79 2.44 -6.60
CA GLY A 57 0.55 1.73 -5.36
C GLY A 57 0.88 2.56 -4.12
N THR A 58 0.92 1.87 -2.98
CA THR A 58 1.27 2.47 -1.68
C THR A 58 2.72 2.92 -1.60
N ILE A 59 3.63 2.37 -2.43
CA ILE A 59 5.02 2.88 -2.55
C ILE A 59 5.02 4.30 -3.13
N ALA A 60 4.26 4.55 -4.19
CA ALA A 60 4.12 5.88 -4.77
C ALA A 60 3.56 6.89 -3.76
N VAL A 61 2.58 6.45 -2.95
CA VAL A 61 2.01 7.26 -1.87
C VAL A 61 3.08 7.60 -0.83
N LEU A 62 3.86 6.62 -0.38
CA LEU A 62 4.95 6.85 0.59
C LEU A 62 5.96 7.87 0.09
N PHE A 63 6.41 7.79 -1.16
CA PHE A 63 7.35 8.77 -1.73
C PHE A 63 6.86 10.22 -1.58
N GLN A 64 5.54 10.42 -1.69
CA GLN A 64 4.93 11.72 -1.52
C GLN A 64 4.73 12.09 -0.04
N SER A 65 4.14 11.21 0.76
CA SER A 65 3.74 11.51 2.14
C SER A 65 4.93 11.61 3.10
N ILE A 66 6.09 10.99 2.79
CA ILE A 66 7.31 11.11 3.60
C ILE A 66 7.85 12.54 3.63
N GLN A 67 7.64 13.33 2.57
CA GLN A 67 8.04 14.74 2.53
C GLN A 67 7.27 15.57 3.57
N TYR A 68 6.07 15.11 3.95
CA TYR A 68 5.20 15.74 4.95
C TYR A 68 5.06 14.84 6.20
N ASN A 69 6.14 14.17 6.60
CA ASN A 69 6.11 13.16 7.66
C ASN A 69 5.45 13.64 8.97
N LYS A 70 5.60 14.91 9.37
CA LYS A 70 4.91 15.44 10.57
C LYS A 70 3.39 15.30 10.51
N MET A 71 2.79 15.48 9.32
CA MET A 71 1.35 15.42 9.10
C MET A 71 0.87 13.99 8.84
N PHE A 72 1.64 13.21 8.08
CA PHE A 72 1.24 11.88 7.61
C PHE A 72 1.97 10.72 8.29
N LYS A 73 2.65 10.96 9.42
CA LYS A 73 3.41 9.94 10.15
C LYS A 73 2.63 8.65 10.35
N GLN A 74 1.39 8.76 10.84
CA GLN A 74 0.55 7.60 11.12
C GLN A 74 0.22 6.81 9.86
N ILE A 75 -0.10 7.50 8.75
CA ILE A 75 -0.37 6.85 7.45
C ILE A 75 0.87 6.13 6.93
N ASN A 76 2.05 6.75 7.03
CA ASN A 76 3.31 6.11 6.64
C ASN A 76 3.55 4.84 7.45
N VAL A 77 3.31 4.88 8.77
CA VAL A 77 3.45 3.72 9.66
C VAL A 77 2.48 2.60 9.27
N GLU A 78 1.21 2.90 9.04
CA GLU A 78 0.21 1.90 8.64
C GLU A 78 0.54 1.26 7.28
N ILE A 79 1.02 2.05 6.31
CA ILE A 79 1.47 1.50 5.03
C ILE A 79 2.66 0.54 5.24
N PHE A 80 3.65 0.93 6.05
CA PHE A 80 4.77 0.04 6.37
C PHE A 80 4.33 -1.22 7.12
N GLN A 81 3.34 -1.12 8.00
CA GLN A 81 2.77 -2.28 8.70
C GLN A 81 2.05 -3.22 7.74
N LEU A 82 1.29 -2.68 6.78
CA LEU A 82 0.69 -3.47 5.70
C LEU A 82 1.76 -4.18 4.87
N HIS A 83 2.81 -3.48 4.46
CA HIS A 83 3.92 -4.09 3.72
C HIS A 83 4.60 -5.19 4.50
N LEU A 84 4.90 -4.95 5.77
CA LEU A 84 5.55 -5.92 6.65
C LEU A 84 4.68 -7.17 6.83
N ARG A 85 3.36 -7.00 6.96
CA ARG A 85 2.41 -8.11 7.04
C ARG A 85 2.46 -8.94 5.75
N ILE A 86 2.31 -8.31 4.59
CA ILE A 86 2.34 -9.00 3.29
C ILE A 86 3.66 -9.77 3.10
N VAL A 87 4.79 -9.16 3.42
CA VAL A 87 6.11 -9.81 3.30
C VAL A 87 6.25 -11.02 4.23
N ARG A 88 5.65 -10.97 5.43
CA ARG A 88 5.68 -12.08 6.39
C ARG A 88 4.74 -13.22 5.99
N GLU A 89 3.57 -12.90 5.48
CA GLU A 89 2.54 -13.88 5.10
C GLU A 89 2.82 -14.52 3.74
N HIS A 90 3.47 -13.78 2.82
CA HIS A 90 3.72 -14.20 1.44
C HIS A 90 5.17 -13.94 0.98
N PRO A 91 6.19 -14.41 1.71
CA PRO A 91 7.60 -14.11 1.40
C PRO A 91 8.02 -14.55 0.00
N GLU A 92 7.48 -15.66 -0.51
CA GLU A 92 7.79 -16.20 -1.84
C GLU A 92 7.38 -15.27 -2.98
N LYS A 93 6.30 -14.49 -2.77
CA LYS A 93 5.74 -13.55 -3.75
C LYS A 93 6.49 -12.22 -3.82
N MET A 94 7.31 -11.94 -2.80
CA MET A 94 8.05 -10.68 -2.69
C MET A 94 9.35 -10.64 -3.48
N SER A 95 9.85 -11.80 -3.91
CA SER A 95 11.12 -11.94 -4.64
C SER A 95 11.25 -11.00 -5.85
N LYS A 96 10.15 -10.76 -6.59
CA LYS A 96 10.12 -9.83 -7.74
C LYS A 96 10.15 -8.33 -7.38
N TYR A 97 9.88 -7.99 -6.12
CA TYR A 97 9.86 -6.61 -5.62
C TYR A 97 11.12 -6.25 -4.83
N VAL A 98 11.81 -7.25 -4.30
CA VAL A 98 13.11 -7.08 -3.65
C VAL A 98 14.17 -7.07 -4.74
N THR A 99 14.61 -5.89 -5.15
CA THR A 99 15.89 -5.79 -5.86
C THR A 99 16.98 -6.10 -4.84
N SER A 100 17.82 -7.10 -5.10
CA SER A 100 19.01 -7.33 -4.30
C SER A 100 19.79 -6.01 -4.26
N VAL A 101 19.95 -5.45 -3.06
CA VAL A 101 20.99 -4.45 -2.84
C VAL A 101 22.28 -5.24 -3.00
N VAL A 102 22.85 -5.21 -4.20
CA VAL A 102 24.21 -5.71 -4.43
C VAL A 102 25.10 -4.80 -3.60
N GLN A 103 25.56 -5.34 -2.47
CA GLN A 103 26.63 -4.74 -1.68
C GLN A 103 27.95 -4.84 -2.43
#